data_AF-A0A535ACI5-F1
#
_entry.id   AF-A0A535ACI5-F1
#
_cell.length_a   1.000
_cell.length_b   1.000
_cell.length_c   1.000
_cell.angle_alpha   90.00
_cell.angle_beta   90.00
_cell.angle_gamma   90.00
#
_symmetry.space_group_name_H-M   'P 1'
#
loop_
_entity.id
_entity.type
_entity.pdbx_description
1 polymer ?
#
loop_
_entity_poly.entity_id
_entity_poly.type
_entity_poly.pdbx_seq_one_letter_code
_entity_poly.pdbx_strand_id
1 'polypeptide(L)'
;MDVPPELLVPSEAYGRGFCPHDAALVLDGWLRRLAAQDARGRLVLGRLARAFLRRHGHHELGFGRLGDYSRERIGLSARELQSLATVSAHLERLPRLRAAFVEGVLSWAQIRLLAAVATPEDEAEWLSRAEGRTVRALAAVMRTPPDGDDDEARFRLRCPRRVRLLWQQVVELARRMAGTELTQSQAAEAIAAEGLSARLPCDESWPATEAPRTPPADPDETRTVFAELDWSAIREALPDDVDGLDADANTLDPFALDARMRAVLRAMRRVDWQLGRLLRVFLDRRLYRLMEFPSAERYVTERLGLSPRKARALIALERKTWQADAFGTAYRAGELSWVRALTLLPIVAEPTAAAWVERAGAVPVRRLADEVEWALTVRDGLAPIAPPPAGASLALEDRQLCTRPEWEFPDAEVAFSAPVSVVALFRTAILAFAAHSHASLIEGLELLLLYVKAEWEGQPRHRDPVFARDRWRCAVPVCTARRQLHDHHVVFRSRGGGNGRENRVTLCAWHHLRGVHAGRVRAEGEAPDGITWEIGVRPGRRALLRLVG
;
A
#
# COMPACT_ATOMS: atom_id res chain seq x y z
N MET A 1 22.61 13.07 -7.46
CA MET A 1 23.78 12.28 -7.88
C MET A 1 23.26 10.99 -8.50
N ASP A 2 23.58 10.70 -9.75
CA ASP A 2 23.24 9.41 -10.35
C ASP A 2 24.33 8.38 -10.07
N VAL A 3 23.92 7.15 -9.74
CA VAL A 3 24.85 6.04 -9.60
C VAL A 3 25.50 5.77 -10.96
N PRO A 4 26.82 5.59 -11.05
CA PRO A 4 27.50 5.28 -12.30
C PRO A 4 26.84 4.10 -13.04
N PRO A 5 26.56 4.21 -14.35
CA PRO A 5 25.85 3.19 -15.12
C PRO A 5 26.46 1.78 -15.00
N GLU A 6 27.77 1.68 -14.90
CA GLU A 6 28.54 0.44 -14.72
C GLU A 6 28.26 -0.27 -13.39
N LEU A 7 27.80 0.45 -12.36
CA LEU A 7 27.36 -0.14 -11.08
C LEU A 7 25.88 -0.54 -11.12
N LEU A 8 25.10 0.05 -12.03
CA LEU A 8 23.69 -0.25 -12.24
C LEU A 8 23.48 -1.43 -13.19
N VAL A 9 24.46 -1.76 -14.03
CA VAL A 9 24.46 -2.94 -14.87
C VAL A 9 25.62 -3.81 -14.41
N PRO A 10 25.37 -4.89 -13.62
CA PRO A 10 26.47 -5.71 -13.15
C PRO A 10 27.26 -6.22 -14.36
N SER A 11 28.52 -5.81 -14.49
CA SER A 11 29.45 -6.46 -15.41
C SER A 11 29.43 -7.97 -15.13
N GLU A 12 29.68 -8.81 -16.12
CA GLU A 12 29.79 -10.25 -15.92
C GLU A 12 30.60 -10.53 -14.65
N ALA A 13 29.89 -11.03 -13.62
CA ALA A 13 30.40 -11.16 -12.26
C ALA A 13 31.49 -12.24 -12.11
N TYR A 14 32.07 -12.64 -13.24
CA TYR A 14 33.11 -13.65 -13.44
C TYR A 14 34.39 -13.05 -14.05
N GLY A 15 34.45 -11.73 -14.25
CA GLY A 15 35.70 -11.06 -14.63
C GLY A 15 36.78 -11.28 -13.56
N ARG A 16 38.01 -11.57 -13.99
CA ARG A 16 39.15 -11.98 -13.13
C ARG A 16 39.58 -10.96 -12.04
N GLY A 17 38.92 -9.81 -11.91
CA GLY A 17 39.24 -8.75 -10.94
C GLY A 17 38.13 -8.44 -9.91
N PHE A 18 37.06 -9.25 -9.82
CA PHE A 18 35.99 -9.01 -8.85
C PHE A 18 36.40 -9.44 -7.43
N CYS A 19 36.70 -8.48 -6.55
CA CYS A 19 36.88 -8.71 -5.11
C CYS A 19 35.53 -8.55 -4.38
N PRO A 20 34.95 -9.61 -3.78
CA PRO A 20 33.65 -9.54 -3.12
C PRO A 20 33.59 -8.56 -1.95
N HIS A 21 34.71 -8.39 -1.23
CA HIS A 21 34.80 -7.46 -0.10
C HIS A 21 34.77 -5.99 -0.57
N ASP A 22 35.60 -5.64 -1.56
CA ASP A 22 35.61 -4.29 -2.13
C ASP A 22 34.26 -3.96 -2.78
N ALA A 23 33.66 -4.92 -3.48
CA ALA A 23 32.32 -4.78 -4.03
C ALA A 23 31.26 -4.52 -2.94
N ALA A 24 31.36 -5.19 -1.79
CA ALA A 24 30.45 -4.95 -0.67
C ALA A 24 30.58 -3.50 -0.15
N LEU A 25 31.80 -3.01 0.06
CA LEU A 25 32.05 -1.66 0.56
C LEU A 25 31.61 -0.58 -0.44
N VAL A 26 31.91 -0.75 -1.73
CA VAL A 26 31.49 0.20 -2.78
C VAL A 26 29.97 0.28 -2.89
N LEU A 27 29.30 -0.88 -2.96
CA LEU A 27 27.85 -0.93 -3.08
C LEU A 27 27.16 -0.40 -1.80
N ASP A 28 27.68 -0.71 -0.62
CA ASP A 28 27.18 -0.16 0.65
C ASP A 28 27.27 1.38 0.68
N GLY A 29 28.40 1.95 0.26
CA GLY A 29 28.57 3.40 0.19
C GLY A 29 27.51 4.09 -0.67
N TRP A 30 27.21 3.51 -1.85
CA TRP A 30 26.15 4.01 -2.73
C TRP A 30 24.74 3.81 -2.15
N LEU A 31 24.47 2.64 -1.56
CA LEU A 31 23.19 2.35 -0.90
C LEU A 31 22.91 3.36 0.22
N ARG A 32 23.92 3.71 1.03
CA ARG A 32 23.81 4.70 2.10
C ARG A 32 23.56 6.11 1.56
N ARG A 33 24.24 6.54 0.49
CA ARG A 33 23.99 7.85 -0.17
C ARG A 33 22.56 7.97 -0.69
N LEU A 34 22.08 6.93 -1.40
CA LEU A 34 20.70 6.90 -1.90
C LEU A 34 19.68 6.91 -0.76
N ALA A 35 19.92 6.15 0.32
CA ALA A 35 19.06 6.16 1.50
C ALA A 35 19.03 7.55 2.17
N ALA A 36 20.17 8.26 2.23
CA ALA A 36 20.23 9.63 2.74
C ALA A 36 19.44 10.62 1.86
N GLN A 37 19.48 10.50 0.53
CA GLN A 37 18.64 11.31 -0.38
C GLN A 37 17.15 11.05 -0.17
N ASP A 38 16.73 9.78 -0.08
CA ASP A 38 15.33 9.41 0.23
C ASP A 38 14.88 10.06 1.54
N ALA A 39 15.72 9.98 2.58
CA ALA A 39 15.46 10.55 3.89
C ALA A 39 15.26 12.08 3.84
N ARG A 40 16.12 12.81 3.10
CA ARG A 40 15.98 14.26 2.93
C ARG A 40 14.75 14.64 2.10
N GLY A 41 14.44 13.89 1.04
CA GLY A 41 13.22 14.07 0.25
C GLY A 41 11.94 13.96 1.10
N ARG A 42 11.93 13.03 2.07
CA ARG A 42 10.83 12.88 3.04
C ARG A 42 10.60 14.13 3.91
N LEU A 43 11.62 14.94 4.20
CA LEU A 43 11.43 16.20 4.95
C LEU A 43 10.67 17.24 4.12
N VAL A 44 11.07 17.44 2.87
CA VAL A 44 10.40 18.36 1.93
C VAL A 44 8.95 17.93 1.75
N LEU A 45 8.74 16.62 1.51
CA LEU A 45 7.40 16.04 1.41
C LEU A 45 6.59 16.22 2.70
N GLY A 46 7.20 16.03 3.87
CA GLY A 46 6.56 16.21 5.18
C GLY A 46 6.08 17.63 5.42
N ARG A 47 6.87 18.65 5.06
CA ARG A 47 6.47 20.06 5.18
C ARG A 47 5.29 20.41 4.27
N LEU A 48 5.34 19.96 3.00
CA LEU A 48 4.23 20.11 2.05
C LEU A 48 2.96 19.38 2.53
N ALA A 49 3.12 18.13 3.00
CA ALA A 49 2.02 17.32 3.52
C ALA A 49 1.37 17.98 4.74
N ARG A 50 2.16 18.54 5.66
CA ARG A 50 1.65 19.28 6.82
C ARG A 50 0.80 20.48 6.39
N ALA A 51 1.30 21.29 5.46
CA ALA A 51 0.55 22.43 4.93
C ALA A 51 -0.75 22.02 4.24
N PHE A 52 -0.74 20.89 3.54
CA PHE A 52 -1.92 20.32 2.89
C PHE A 52 -2.96 19.78 3.90
N LEU A 53 -2.51 19.05 4.92
CA LEU A 53 -3.38 18.44 5.91
C LEU A 53 -4.08 19.46 6.80
N ARG A 54 -3.40 20.54 7.21
CA ARG A 54 -4.01 21.62 8.01
C ARG A 54 -5.20 22.31 7.31
N ARG A 55 -5.24 22.26 5.97
CA ARG A 55 -6.31 22.85 5.15
C ARG A 55 -7.41 21.86 4.77
N HIS A 56 -7.27 20.59 5.16
CA HIS A 56 -8.07 19.51 4.59
C HIS A 56 -8.03 19.51 3.05
N GLY A 57 -6.87 19.79 2.44
CA GLY A 57 -6.76 20.12 1.01
C GLY A 57 -7.39 19.09 0.06
N HIS A 58 -7.46 17.82 0.46
CA HIS A 58 -8.13 16.76 -0.29
C HIS A 58 -9.61 17.06 -0.59
N HIS A 59 -10.32 17.77 0.29
CA HIS A 59 -11.70 18.20 0.07
C HIS A 59 -11.81 19.18 -1.10
N GLU A 60 -10.93 20.18 -1.16
CA GLU A 60 -10.87 21.14 -2.28
C GLU A 60 -10.50 20.46 -3.61
N LEU A 61 -9.70 19.40 -3.55
CA LEU A 61 -9.36 18.58 -4.71
C LEU A 61 -10.47 17.59 -5.12
N GLY A 62 -11.63 17.59 -4.45
CA GLY A 62 -12.78 16.76 -4.81
C GLY A 62 -12.79 15.35 -4.18
N PHE A 63 -11.95 15.09 -3.18
CA PHE A 63 -11.89 13.81 -2.46
C PHE A 63 -12.53 13.94 -1.09
N GLY A 64 -13.51 13.08 -0.76
CA GLY A 64 -14.12 13.10 0.57
C GLY A 64 -13.25 12.52 1.68
N ARG A 65 -12.25 11.70 1.33
CA ARG A 65 -11.37 11.01 2.28
C ARG A 65 -9.90 11.20 1.90
N LEU A 66 -9.05 11.40 2.90
CA LEU A 66 -7.60 11.50 2.71
C LEU A 66 -6.99 10.23 2.11
N GLY A 67 -7.51 9.05 2.48
CA GLY A 67 -7.07 7.75 1.96
C GLY A 67 -7.24 7.63 0.44
N ASP A 68 -8.38 8.10 -0.07
CA ASP A 68 -8.71 8.09 -1.49
C ASP A 68 -7.76 9.01 -2.26
N TYR A 69 -7.58 10.24 -1.78
CA TYR A 69 -6.62 11.20 -2.34
C TYR A 69 -5.18 10.66 -2.33
N SER A 70 -4.68 10.25 -1.17
CA SER A 70 -3.29 9.86 -1.00
C SER A 70 -2.93 8.64 -1.84
N ARG A 71 -3.81 7.64 -1.92
CA ARG A 71 -3.62 6.46 -2.76
C ARG A 71 -3.62 6.81 -4.25
N GLU A 72 -4.62 7.58 -4.69
CA GLU A 72 -4.84 7.88 -6.10
C GLU A 72 -3.80 8.85 -6.68
N ARG A 73 -3.50 9.92 -5.93
CA ARG A 73 -2.70 11.07 -6.39
C ARG A 73 -1.25 10.98 -5.99
N ILE A 74 -1.02 10.66 -4.71
CA ILE A 74 0.32 10.70 -4.10
C ILE A 74 1.01 9.35 -4.26
N GLY A 75 0.26 8.24 -4.24
CA GLY A 75 0.85 6.90 -4.26
C GLY A 75 1.46 6.50 -2.93
N LEU A 76 0.95 7.06 -1.82
CA LEU A 76 1.29 6.71 -0.45
C LEU A 76 0.03 6.35 0.33
N SER A 77 0.18 5.67 1.47
CA SER A 77 -0.94 5.52 2.40
C SER A 77 -1.23 6.85 3.11
N ALA A 78 -2.48 7.08 3.51
CA ALA A 78 -2.83 8.25 4.32
C ALA A 78 -2.04 8.30 5.63
N ARG A 79 -1.81 7.14 6.28
CA ARG A 79 -1.00 7.02 7.51
C ARG A 79 0.44 7.43 7.28
N GLU A 80 1.02 7.08 6.14
CA GLU A 80 2.39 7.49 5.79
C GLU A 80 2.46 9.00 5.52
N LEU A 81 1.50 9.55 4.76
CA LEU A 81 1.42 11.00 4.53
C LEU A 81 1.26 11.79 5.83
N GLN A 82 0.42 11.29 6.75
CA GLN A 82 0.27 11.85 8.09
C GLN A 82 1.55 11.71 8.92
N SER A 83 2.20 10.54 8.90
CA SER A 83 3.46 10.31 9.61
C SER A 83 4.55 11.28 9.15
N LEU A 84 4.68 11.51 7.83
CA LEU A 84 5.61 12.51 7.26
C LEU A 84 5.32 13.91 7.79
N ALA A 85 4.05 14.33 7.77
CA ALA A 85 3.64 15.63 8.27
C ALA A 85 3.86 15.78 9.78
N THR A 86 3.52 14.76 10.57
CA THR A 86 3.69 14.74 12.02
C THR A 86 5.15 14.82 12.39
N VAL A 87 6.01 13.96 11.83
CA VAL A 87 7.46 13.97 12.11
C VAL A 87 8.06 15.31 11.73
N SER A 88 7.74 15.83 10.54
CA SER A 88 8.22 17.15 10.12
C SER A 88 7.78 18.28 11.08
N ALA A 89 6.56 18.22 11.62
CA ALA A 89 6.06 19.19 12.58
C ALA A 89 6.73 19.10 13.96
N HIS A 90 7.22 17.92 14.34
CA HIS A 90 7.98 17.72 15.59
C HIS A 90 9.42 18.23 15.43
N LEU A 91 10.07 17.93 14.31
CA LEU A 91 11.43 18.40 14.01
C LEU A 91 11.56 19.94 13.92
N GLU A 92 10.47 20.67 13.70
CA GLU A 92 10.48 22.14 13.80
C GLU A 92 10.68 22.63 15.25
N ARG A 93 10.25 21.86 16.24
CA ARG A 93 10.41 22.14 17.67
C ARG A 93 11.63 21.44 18.29
N LEU A 94 12.28 20.55 17.53
CA LEU A 94 13.41 19.72 17.94
C LEU A 94 14.61 20.00 17.01
N PRO A 95 15.29 21.15 17.17
CA PRO A 95 16.34 21.59 16.26
C PRO A 95 17.59 20.70 16.26
N ARG A 96 17.94 20.06 17.38
CA ARG A 96 19.12 19.18 17.48
C ARG A 96 18.88 17.85 16.76
N LEU A 97 17.71 17.23 16.95
CA LEU A 97 17.30 16.03 16.21
C LEU A 97 17.14 16.33 14.72
N ARG A 98 16.61 17.51 14.38
CA ARG A 98 16.55 17.96 12.99
C ARG A 98 17.93 18.09 12.39
N ALA A 99 18.88 18.72 13.08
CA ALA A 99 20.26 18.86 12.61
C ALA A 99 20.92 17.49 12.43
N ALA A 100 20.84 16.61 13.43
CA ALA A 100 21.38 15.26 13.37
C ALA A 100 20.79 14.44 12.21
N PHE A 101 19.51 14.62 11.89
CA PHE A 101 18.89 13.99 10.74
C PHE A 101 19.38 14.57 9.40
N VAL A 102 19.45 15.90 9.29
CA VAL A 102 19.86 16.60 8.06
C VAL A 102 21.33 16.33 7.71
N GLU A 103 22.18 16.17 8.73
CA GLU A 103 23.59 15.80 8.59
C GLU A 103 23.79 14.29 8.39
N GLY A 104 22.76 13.46 8.55
CA GLY A 104 22.81 12.01 8.30
C GLY A 104 23.33 11.18 9.48
N VAL A 105 23.42 11.74 10.68
CA VAL A 105 23.82 11.04 11.92
C VAL A 105 22.72 10.07 12.35
N LEU A 106 21.46 10.52 12.30
CA LEU A 106 20.27 9.72 12.58
C LEU A 106 19.56 9.34 11.29
N SER A 107 19.03 8.12 11.24
CA SER A 107 18.19 7.66 10.13
C SER A 107 16.73 8.08 10.28
N TRP A 108 15.97 8.00 9.18
CA TRP A 108 14.52 8.26 9.21
C TRP A 108 13.78 7.33 10.20
N ALA A 109 14.21 6.07 10.32
CA ALA A 109 13.63 5.12 11.26
C ALA A 109 13.83 5.57 12.71
N GLN A 110 15.05 6.02 13.08
CA GLN A 110 15.34 6.55 14.41
C GLN A 110 14.55 7.82 14.69
N ILE A 111 14.53 8.76 13.73
CA ILE A 111 13.78 10.03 13.87
C ILE A 111 12.29 9.79 14.05
N ARG A 112 11.70 8.81 13.36
CA ARG A 112 10.30 8.44 13.54
C ARG A 112 10.00 7.94 14.94
N LEU A 113 10.92 7.19 15.55
CA LEU A 113 10.78 6.73 16.92
C LEU A 113 10.87 7.95 17.85
N LEU A 114 11.96 8.72 17.77
CA LEU A 114 12.24 9.84 18.67
C LEU A 114 11.18 10.94 18.59
N ALA A 115 10.67 11.27 17.40
CA ALA A 115 9.66 12.32 17.22
C ALA A 115 8.34 12.03 17.95
N ALA A 116 8.10 10.79 18.39
CA ALA A 116 6.91 10.43 19.16
C ALA A 116 7.05 10.69 20.67
N VAL A 117 8.27 10.79 21.20
CA VAL A 117 8.54 10.86 22.64
C VAL A 117 9.36 12.07 23.06
N ALA A 118 10.23 12.57 22.18
CA ALA A 118 11.17 13.63 22.49
C ALA A 118 10.46 15.00 22.57
N THR A 119 10.84 15.74 23.59
CA THR A 119 10.43 17.12 23.91
C THR A 119 11.65 18.05 23.77
N PRO A 120 11.45 19.37 23.67
CA PRO A 120 12.57 20.31 23.67
C PRO A 120 13.49 20.20 24.89
N GLU A 121 12.93 19.80 26.04
CA GLU A 121 13.62 19.69 27.31
C GLU A 121 14.57 18.47 27.37
N ASP A 122 14.12 17.32 26.87
CA ASP A 122 14.88 16.05 26.88
C ASP A 122 15.53 15.70 25.53
N GLU A 123 15.45 16.60 24.53
CA GLU A 123 15.98 16.40 23.18
C GLU A 123 17.46 15.98 23.17
N ALA A 124 18.26 16.61 24.03
CA ALA A 124 19.69 16.36 24.14
C ALA A 124 20.00 14.93 24.61
N GLU A 125 19.22 14.47 25.59
CA GLU A 125 19.37 13.16 26.19
C GLU A 125 18.95 12.08 25.19
N TRP A 126 17.83 12.28 24.50
CA TRP A 126 17.38 11.38 23.44
C TRP A 126 18.37 11.28 22.28
N LEU A 127 18.97 12.39 21.87
CA LEU A 127 20.01 12.39 20.85
C LEU A 127 21.21 11.54 21.29
N SER A 128 21.72 11.77 22.50
CA SER A 128 22.85 11.01 23.06
C SER A 128 22.54 9.50 23.18
N ARG A 129 21.33 9.14 23.58
CA ARG A 129 20.89 7.74 23.68
C ARG A 129 20.77 7.05 22.31
N ALA A 130 20.39 7.80 21.28
CA ALA A 130 20.16 7.27 19.93
C ALA A 130 21.45 7.17 19.10
N GLU A 131 22.43 8.03 19.37
CA GLU A 131 23.72 8.03 18.69
C GLU A 131 24.48 6.72 18.93
N GLY A 132 25.00 6.12 17.87
CA GLY A 132 25.71 4.83 17.94
C GLY A 132 24.83 3.60 18.24
N ARG A 133 23.58 3.78 18.67
CA ARG A 133 22.64 2.69 18.98
C ARG A 133 21.97 2.15 17.71
N THR A 134 21.57 0.87 17.73
CA THR A 134 20.82 0.27 16.63
C THR A 134 19.34 0.72 16.68
N VAL A 135 18.66 0.72 15.54
CA VAL A 135 17.22 1.04 15.43
C VAL A 135 16.40 0.08 16.29
N ARG A 136 16.71 -1.23 16.29
CA ARG A 136 16.00 -2.20 17.13
C ARG A 136 16.22 -1.95 18.63
N ALA A 137 17.45 -1.63 19.04
CA ALA A 137 17.77 -1.29 20.42
C ALA A 137 17.06 0.00 20.85
N LEU A 138 17.10 1.05 20.02
CA LEU A 138 16.36 2.29 20.28
C LEU A 138 14.84 2.03 20.41
N ALA A 139 14.27 1.21 19.54
CA ALA A 139 12.87 0.80 19.63
C ALA A 139 12.56 -0.07 20.87
N ALA A 140 13.54 -0.80 21.40
CA ALA A 140 13.40 -1.58 22.64
C ALA A 140 13.45 -0.67 23.88
N VAL A 141 14.35 0.32 23.90
CA VAL A 141 14.42 1.36 24.96
C VAL A 141 13.12 2.15 25.09
N MET A 142 12.44 2.39 23.96
CA MET A 142 11.22 3.20 23.91
C MET A 142 9.93 2.38 24.16
N ARG A 143 10.02 1.05 24.23
CA ARG A 143 8.86 0.20 24.53
C ARG A 143 8.57 0.24 26.03
N THR A 144 7.48 0.93 26.41
CA THR A 144 6.59 0.40 27.45
C THR A 144 6.08 -0.95 26.94
N PRO A 145 5.96 -2.02 27.76
CA PRO A 145 5.44 -3.29 27.28
C PRO A 145 4.13 -3.04 26.54
N PRO A 146 4.00 -3.45 25.26
CA PRO A 146 2.73 -3.32 24.58
C PRO A 146 1.71 -4.18 25.32
N ASP A 147 0.49 -3.68 25.51
CA ASP A 147 -0.67 -4.55 25.73
C ASP A 147 -0.60 -5.63 24.64
N GLY A 148 -0.69 -6.90 25.03
CA GLY A 148 -0.26 -8.08 24.27
C GLY A 148 -1.02 -8.41 22.96
N ASP A 149 -1.51 -7.41 22.24
CA ASP A 149 -2.31 -7.53 21.01
C ASP A 149 -1.58 -7.12 19.71
N ASP A 150 -0.35 -6.58 19.80
CA ASP A 150 0.37 -6.00 18.64
C ASP A 150 1.31 -6.97 17.89
N ASP A 151 1.42 -8.23 18.31
CA ASP A 151 2.19 -9.23 17.55
C ASP A 151 1.43 -9.58 16.26
N GLU A 152 2.03 -9.33 15.10
CA GLU A 152 1.47 -9.74 13.81
C GLU A 152 1.82 -11.19 13.48
N ALA A 153 0.80 -11.99 13.16
CA ALA A 153 0.93 -13.31 12.57
C ALA A 153 0.51 -13.31 11.09
N ARG A 154 1.01 -14.28 10.32
CA ARG A 154 0.60 -14.49 8.92
C ARG A 154 -0.26 -15.74 8.80
N PHE A 155 -1.50 -15.57 8.35
CA PHE A 155 -2.37 -16.66 7.93
C PHE A 155 -2.06 -17.04 6.48
N ARG A 156 -1.98 -18.35 6.21
CA ARG A 156 -1.89 -18.93 4.86
C ARG A 156 -2.61 -20.27 4.84
N LEU A 157 -3.48 -20.46 3.87
CA LEU A 157 -4.10 -21.75 3.56
C LEU A 157 -4.15 -21.94 2.03
N ARG A 158 -3.52 -23.01 1.53
CA ARG A 158 -3.65 -23.40 0.13
C ARG A 158 -5.04 -23.97 -0.11
N CYS A 159 -5.67 -23.56 -1.21
CA CYS A 159 -7.04 -23.93 -1.51
C CYS A 159 -7.30 -23.96 -3.03
N PRO A 160 -8.37 -24.62 -3.47
CA PRO A 160 -8.85 -24.53 -4.84
C PRO A 160 -9.23 -23.10 -5.24
N ARG A 161 -9.14 -22.77 -6.53
CA ARG A 161 -9.44 -21.40 -7.04
C ARG A 161 -10.85 -20.95 -6.74
N ARG A 162 -11.82 -21.87 -6.77
CA ARG A 162 -13.22 -21.58 -6.39
C ARG A 162 -13.34 -21.06 -4.94
N VAL A 163 -12.53 -21.58 -4.01
CA VAL A 163 -12.55 -21.18 -2.60
C VAL A 163 -11.91 -19.80 -2.42
N ARG A 164 -10.80 -19.54 -3.13
CA ARG A 164 -10.22 -18.19 -3.17
C ARG A 164 -11.18 -17.15 -3.75
N LEU A 165 -11.96 -17.53 -4.76
CA LEU A 165 -13.01 -16.70 -5.33
C LEU A 165 -14.13 -16.41 -4.34
N LEU A 166 -14.63 -17.44 -3.68
CA LEU A 166 -15.63 -17.30 -2.64
C LEU A 166 -15.11 -16.38 -1.52
N TRP A 167 -13.84 -16.53 -1.10
CA TRP A 167 -13.19 -15.61 -0.17
C TRP A 167 -13.26 -14.15 -0.65
N GLN A 168 -12.91 -13.87 -1.91
CA GLN A 168 -13.00 -12.51 -2.46
C GLN A 168 -14.45 -11.98 -2.45
N GLN A 169 -15.43 -12.81 -2.81
CA GLN A 169 -16.85 -12.43 -2.78
C GLN A 169 -17.33 -12.10 -1.36
N VAL A 170 -16.94 -12.91 -0.37
CA VAL A 170 -17.32 -12.71 1.04
C VAL A 170 -16.59 -11.50 1.63
N VAL A 171 -15.32 -11.27 1.31
CA VAL A 171 -14.60 -10.04 1.69
C VAL A 171 -15.29 -8.81 1.11
N GLU A 172 -15.74 -8.87 -0.15
CA GLU A 172 -16.51 -7.79 -0.75
C GLU A 172 -17.84 -7.55 -0.03
N LEU A 173 -18.51 -8.61 0.42
CA LEU A 173 -19.73 -8.54 1.20
C LEU A 173 -19.48 -7.97 2.61
N ALA A 174 -18.42 -8.41 3.29
CA ALA A 174 -17.99 -7.86 4.60
C ALA A 174 -17.83 -6.34 4.53
N ARG A 175 -17.21 -5.85 3.46
CA ARG A 175 -17.04 -4.41 3.25
C ARG A 175 -18.36 -3.69 2.99
N ARG A 176 -19.35 -4.34 2.34
CA ARG A 176 -20.72 -3.78 2.19
C ARG A 176 -21.38 -3.68 3.56
N MET A 177 -21.28 -4.74 4.37
CA MET A 177 -21.88 -4.79 5.71
C MET A 177 -21.25 -3.79 6.68
N ALA A 178 -19.93 -3.63 6.65
CA ALA A 178 -19.25 -2.62 7.45
C ALA A 178 -19.46 -1.17 6.96
N GLY A 179 -20.00 -0.98 5.75
CA GLY A 179 -20.18 0.36 5.17
C GLY A 179 -18.85 1.11 4.90
N THR A 180 -17.73 0.38 4.83
CA THR A 180 -16.40 0.92 4.56
C THR A 180 -15.51 -0.11 3.86
N GLU A 181 -14.42 0.34 3.25
CA GLU A 181 -13.36 -0.59 2.84
C GLU A 181 -12.71 -1.22 4.07
N LEU A 182 -12.41 -2.51 3.94
CA LEU A 182 -11.74 -3.34 4.94
C LEU A 182 -10.50 -3.98 4.31
N THR A 183 -9.43 -4.09 5.10
CA THR A 183 -8.30 -4.94 4.76
C THR A 183 -8.71 -6.41 4.78
N GLN A 184 -7.89 -7.31 4.22
CA GLN A 184 -8.14 -8.75 4.30
C GLN A 184 -8.21 -9.22 5.76
N SER A 185 -7.39 -8.66 6.65
CA SER A 185 -7.40 -8.94 8.09
C SER A 185 -8.71 -8.52 8.76
N GLN A 186 -9.18 -7.30 8.51
CA GLN A 186 -10.44 -6.80 9.09
C GLN A 186 -11.64 -7.58 8.55
N ALA A 187 -11.62 -7.98 7.28
CA ALA A 187 -12.64 -8.83 6.71
C ALA A 187 -12.59 -10.25 7.33
N ALA A 188 -11.40 -10.82 7.53
CA ALA A 188 -11.23 -12.11 8.21
C ALA A 188 -11.82 -12.09 9.63
N GLU A 189 -11.56 -11.02 10.38
CA GLU A 189 -12.12 -10.81 11.72
C GLU A 189 -13.66 -10.79 11.70
N ALA A 190 -14.26 -9.99 10.81
CA ALA A 190 -15.72 -9.93 10.67
C ALA A 190 -16.34 -11.27 10.23
N ILE A 191 -15.70 -11.97 9.29
CA ILE A 191 -16.13 -13.30 8.83
C ILE A 191 -16.06 -14.33 9.96
N ALA A 192 -14.98 -14.32 10.75
CA ALA A 192 -14.82 -15.21 11.89
C ALA A 192 -15.88 -14.93 12.96
N ALA A 193 -16.11 -13.65 13.29
CA ALA A 193 -17.12 -13.25 14.27
C ALA A 193 -18.53 -13.70 13.84
N GLU A 194 -18.88 -13.51 12.57
CA GLU A 194 -20.16 -13.97 12.03
C GLU A 194 -20.30 -15.50 12.14
N GLY A 195 -19.30 -16.25 11.67
CA GLY A 195 -19.29 -17.71 11.75
C GLY A 195 -19.39 -18.24 13.19
N LEU A 196 -18.66 -17.62 14.12
CA LEU A 196 -18.66 -18.04 15.53
C LEU A 196 -19.93 -17.65 16.29
N SER A 197 -20.71 -16.70 15.77
CA SER A 197 -22.06 -16.44 16.29
C SER A 197 -23.01 -17.61 16.02
N ALA A 198 -22.74 -18.38 14.96
CA ALA A 198 -23.54 -19.51 14.52
C ALA A 198 -23.03 -20.87 15.04
N ARG A 199 -21.72 -21.00 15.22
CA ARG A 199 -21.06 -22.24 15.66
C ARG A 199 -20.06 -21.96 16.77
N LEU A 200 -20.20 -22.68 17.88
CA LEU A 200 -19.26 -22.58 18.99
C LEU A 200 -17.88 -23.15 18.60
N PRO A 201 -16.78 -22.62 19.18
CA PRO A 201 -15.46 -23.22 19.07
C PRO A 201 -15.45 -24.70 19.45
N CYS A 202 -14.64 -25.52 18.77
CA CYS A 202 -14.35 -26.89 19.15
C CYS A 202 -13.00 -27.00 19.87
N ASP A 203 -12.75 -28.15 20.51
CA ASP A 203 -11.50 -28.43 21.22
C ASP A 203 -10.32 -28.80 20.30
N GLU A 204 -10.54 -28.80 18.97
CA GLU A 204 -9.47 -29.07 18.01
C GLU A 204 -8.47 -27.92 17.96
N SER A 205 -7.19 -28.26 17.78
CA SER A 205 -6.12 -27.27 17.67
C SER A 205 -5.69 -27.08 16.22
N TRP A 206 -5.40 -25.83 15.85
CA TRP A 206 -4.86 -25.55 14.53
C TRP A 206 -3.49 -26.21 14.37
N PRO A 207 -3.20 -26.89 13.24
CA PRO A 207 -1.92 -27.56 13.03
C PRO A 207 -0.75 -26.61 13.29
N ALA A 208 0.17 -27.02 14.16
CA ALA A 208 1.28 -26.19 14.59
C ALA A 208 2.04 -25.62 13.38
N THR A 209 2.17 -24.30 13.34
CA THR A 209 3.09 -23.62 12.43
C THR A 209 4.30 -23.24 13.27
N GLU A 210 5.53 -23.49 12.80
CA GLU A 210 6.74 -23.08 13.51
C GLU A 210 6.64 -21.61 13.96
N ALA A 211 6.85 -21.37 15.25
CA ALA A 211 6.88 -20.02 15.79
C ALA A 211 8.02 -19.22 15.13
N PRO A 212 7.82 -17.96 14.74
CA PRO A 212 8.91 -17.12 14.28
C PRO A 212 9.91 -16.92 15.43
N ARG A 213 11.12 -17.48 15.29
CA ARG A 213 12.22 -17.29 16.25
C ARG A 213 12.97 -15.99 15.96
N THR A 214 12.36 -14.85 16.25
CA THR A 214 13.13 -13.60 16.33
C THR A 214 13.46 -13.35 17.79
N PRO A 215 14.73 -13.45 18.22
CA PRO A 215 15.08 -13.16 19.60
C PRO A 215 14.71 -11.70 19.94
N PRO A 216 14.26 -11.43 21.18
CA PRO A 216 13.97 -10.07 21.62
C PRO A 216 15.19 -9.17 21.40
N ALA A 217 14.94 -7.90 21.08
CA ALA A 217 16.02 -6.95 20.87
C ALA A 217 16.65 -6.58 22.21
N ASP A 218 17.98 -6.67 22.29
CA ASP A 218 18.75 -6.13 23.41
C ASP A 218 18.67 -4.59 23.38
N PRO A 219 18.12 -3.94 24.44
CA PRO A 219 18.01 -2.49 24.51
C PRO A 219 19.35 -1.76 24.44
N ASP A 220 20.45 -2.40 24.83
CA ASP A 220 21.78 -1.80 24.91
C ASP A 220 22.68 -2.14 23.70
N GLU A 221 22.15 -2.85 22.71
CA GLU A 221 22.88 -3.18 21.48
C GLU A 221 23.27 -1.90 20.71
N THR A 222 24.58 -1.73 20.50
CA THR A 222 25.15 -0.63 19.72
C THR A 222 25.69 -1.14 18.38
N ARG A 223 26.08 -0.23 17.48
CA ARG A 223 26.63 -0.56 16.15
C ARG A 223 27.95 -1.36 16.20
N THR A 224 28.59 -1.47 17.36
CA THR A 224 29.84 -2.23 17.55
C THR A 224 29.66 -3.75 17.43
N VAL A 225 28.42 -4.25 17.44
CA VAL A 225 28.12 -5.67 17.21
C VAL A 225 28.31 -6.11 15.75
N PHE A 226 28.55 -5.16 14.85
CA PHE A 226 28.86 -5.41 13.44
C PHE A 226 30.36 -5.22 13.20
N ALA A 227 30.82 -5.63 12.01
CA ALA A 227 32.19 -5.40 11.56
C ALA A 227 32.61 -3.93 11.75
N GLU A 228 33.92 -3.69 11.86
CA GLU A 228 34.52 -2.35 11.84
C GLU A 228 34.27 -1.69 10.47
N LEU A 229 33.10 -1.07 10.37
CA LEU A 229 32.59 -0.41 9.18
C LEU A 229 32.61 1.10 9.39
N ASP A 230 32.75 1.84 8.31
CA ASP A 230 32.53 3.27 8.34
C ASP A 230 31.05 3.58 8.66
N TRP A 231 30.76 4.11 9.85
CA TRP A 231 29.42 4.59 10.23
C TRP A 231 29.26 6.11 10.12
N SER A 232 30.24 6.81 9.54
CA SER A 232 30.22 8.27 9.43
C SER A 232 28.97 8.77 8.70
N ALA A 233 28.45 9.90 9.16
CA ALA A 233 27.23 10.46 8.59
C ALA A 233 27.44 10.81 7.10
N ILE A 234 26.54 10.34 6.24
CA ILE A 234 26.57 10.69 4.82
C ILE A 234 25.66 11.90 4.61
N ARG A 235 26.28 13.06 4.46
CA ARG A 235 25.59 14.27 4.02
C ARG A 235 25.48 14.26 2.51
N GLU A 236 24.27 14.02 2.01
CA GLU A 236 23.99 13.97 0.58
C GLU A 236 23.05 15.11 0.18
N ALA A 237 23.35 15.83 -0.91
CA ALA A 237 22.55 16.95 -1.37
C ALA A 237 21.13 16.50 -1.80
N LEU A 238 20.14 17.39 -1.62
CA LEU A 238 18.84 17.17 -2.27
C LEU A 238 19.05 17.27 -3.79
N PRO A 239 18.38 16.44 -4.59
CA PRO A 239 18.31 16.67 -6.03
C PRO A 239 17.78 18.08 -6.34
N ASP A 240 18.33 18.75 -7.36
CA ASP A 240 17.97 20.12 -7.74
C ASP A 240 16.47 20.27 -8.07
N ASP A 241 15.82 19.20 -8.54
CA ASP A 241 14.39 19.14 -8.83
C ASP A 241 13.50 18.97 -7.59
N VAL A 242 14.10 18.74 -6.42
CA VAL A 242 13.44 18.68 -5.11
C VAL A 242 13.72 19.92 -4.27
N ASP A 243 14.91 20.50 -4.42
CA ASP A 243 15.32 21.64 -3.62
C ASP A 243 14.39 22.84 -3.80
N GLY A 244 14.06 23.52 -2.70
CA GLY A 244 13.12 24.64 -2.68
C GLY A 244 11.66 24.33 -3.01
N LEU A 245 11.26 23.08 -3.32
CA LEU A 245 9.85 22.77 -3.62
C LEU A 245 8.90 23.04 -2.44
N ASP A 246 9.40 23.06 -1.22
CA ASP A 246 8.64 23.39 -0.01
C ASP A 246 8.66 24.89 0.34
N ALA A 247 9.33 25.74 -0.44
CA ALA A 247 9.32 27.18 -0.27
C ALA A 247 7.88 27.71 -0.25
N ASP A 248 7.56 28.54 0.75
CA ASP A 248 6.25 29.14 0.95
C ASP A 248 5.08 28.13 0.99
N ALA A 249 5.31 26.87 1.37
CA ALA A 249 4.26 25.84 1.45
C ALA A 249 3.02 26.27 2.25
N ASN A 250 3.23 27.16 3.23
CA ASN A 250 2.18 27.73 4.06
C ASN A 250 1.32 28.80 3.35
N THR A 251 1.61 29.20 2.12
CA THR A 251 0.80 30.16 1.33
C THR A 251 0.13 29.51 0.12
N LEU A 252 0.60 28.34 -0.30
CA LEU A 252 0.09 27.62 -1.47
C LEU A 252 -1.33 27.10 -1.27
N ASP A 253 -2.10 27.14 -2.36
CA ASP A 253 -3.38 26.44 -2.46
C ASP A 253 -3.19 24.90 -2.49
N PRO A 254 -4.25 24.11 -2.21
CA PRO A 254 -4.15 22.65 -2.23
C PRO A 254 -3.76 22.02 -3.57
N PHE A 255 -4.03 22.67 -4.70
CA PHE A 255 -3.68 22.16 -6.02
C PHE A 255 -2.19 22.31 -6.31
N ALA A 256 -1.60 23.44 -5.90
CA ALA A 256 -0.18 23.67 -5.94
C ALA A 256 0.55 22.72 -4.97
N LEU A 257 0.02 22.51 -3.76
CA LEU A 257 0.57 21.53 -2.81
C LEU A 257 0.56 20.10 -3.37
N ASP A 258 -0.54 19.64 -3.98
CA ASP A 258 -0.60 18.35 -4.69
C ASP A 258 0.47 18.27 -5.80
N ALA A 259 0.59 19.32 -6.62
CA ALA A 259 1.56 19.33 -7.72
C ALA A 259 3.00 19.23 -7.21
N ARG A 260 3.35 19.98 -6.15
CA ARG A 260 4.69 19.96 -5.55
C ARG A 260 4.98 18.65 -4.82
N MET A 261 4.05 18.10 -4.06
CA MET A 261 4.21 16.78 -3.43
C MET A 261 4.46 15.69 -4.49
N ARG A 262 3.74 15.71 -5.61
CA ARG A 262 3.96 14.76 -6.71
C ARG A 262 5.28 14.99 -7.44
N ALA A 263 5.80 16.23 -7.50
CA ALA A 263 7.12 16.51 -8.04
C ALA A 263 8.22 15.91 -7.16
N VAL A 264 8.17 16.11 -5.84
CA VAL A 264 9.08 15.47 -4.88
C VAL A 264 9.06 13.95 -5.05
N LEU A 265 7.86 13.35 -5.12
CA LEU A 265 7.72 11.91 -5.28
C LEU A 265 8.18 11.35 -6.63
N ARG A 266 8.12 12.16 -7.71
CA ARG A 266 8.73 11.78 -9.00
C ARG A 266 10.25 11.76 -8.91
N ALA A 267 10.85 12.76 -8.28
CA ALA A 267 12.30 12.80 -8.07
C ALA A 267 12.77 11.64 -7.18
N MET A 268 12.07 11.39 -6.06
CA MET A 268 12.39 10.28 -5.16
C MET A 268 12.27 8.90 -5.84
N ARG A 269 11.43 8.74 -6.86
CA ARG A 269 11.35 7.47 -7.62
C ARG A 269 12.63 7.12 -8.37
N ARG A 270 13.43 8.11 -8.82
CA ARG A 270 14.74 7.84 -9.42
C ARG A 270 15.69 7.18 -8.42
N VAL A 271 15.71 7.72 -7.19
CA VAL A 271 16.47 7.18 -6.06
C VAL A 271 15.99 5.76 -5.72
N ASP A 272 14.67 5.56 -5.60
CA ASP A 272 14.09 4.24 -5.30
C ASP A 272 14.45 3.18 -6.35
N TRP A 273 14.43 3.54 -7.65
CA TRP A 273 14.85 2.60 -8.70
C TRP A 273 16.33 2.19 -8.57
N GLN A 274 17.25 3.14 -8.41
CA GLN A 274 18.68 2.86 -8.21
C GLN A 274 18.90 2.02 -6.94
N LEU A 275 18.18 2.36 -5.86
CA LEU A 275 18.24 1.66 -4.59
C LEU A 275 17.78 0.20 -4.74
N GLY A 276 16.66 -0.06 -5.43
CA GLY A 276 16.17 -1.42 -5.68
C GLY A 276 17.15 -2.26 -6.50
N ARG A 277 17.79 -1.64 -7.49
CA ARG A 277 18.82 -2.25 -8.33
C ARG A 277 20.06 -2.66 -7.56
N LEU A 278 20.63 -1.75 -6.78
CA LEU A 278 21.78 -2.06 -5.95
C LEU A 278 21.43 -3.06 -4.85
N LEU A 279 20.27 -2.92 -4.19
CA LEU A 279 19.80 -3.86 -3.17
C LEU A 279 19.66 -5.28 -3.73
N ARG A 280 19.14 -5.43 -4.96
CA ARG A 280 19.04 -6.75 -5.60
C ARG A 280 20.42 -7.37 -5.75
N VAL A 281 21.38 -6.63 -6.34
CA VAL A 281 22.75 -7.12 -6.55
C VAL A 281 23.42 -7.49 -5.22
N PHE A 282 23.29 -6.62 -4.23
CA PHE A 282 23.92 -6.73 -2.91
C PHE A 282 23.36 -7.89 -2.08
N LEU A 283 22.03 -8.03 -2.03
CA LEU A 283 21.35 -9.05 -1.22
C LEU A 283 21.33 -10.42 -1.89
N ASP A 284 21.18 -10.51 -3.23
CA ASP A 284 21.22 -11.80 -3.94
C ASP A 284 22.60 -12.47 -3.77
N ARG A 285 23.67 -11.68 -3.68
CA ARG A 285 25.06 -12.14 -3.43
C ARG A 285 25.42 -12.29 -1.95
N ARG A 286 24.49 -11.98 -1.05
CA ARG A 286 24.69 -12.03 0.40
C ARG A 286 25.89 -11.20 0.88
N LEU A 287 26.21 -10.08 0.22
CA LEU A 287 27.37 -9.23 0.56
C LEU A 287 27.29 -8.68 1.99
N TYR A 288 26.08 -8.51 2.51
CA TYR A 288 25.83 -8.15 3.92
C TYR A 288 26.48 -9.11 4.92
N ARG A 289 26.71 -10.38 4.56
CA ARG A 289 27.41 -11.36 5.43
C ARG A 289 28.89 -11.05 5.58
N LEU A 290 29.53 -10.51 4.54
CA LEU A 290 30.93 -10.08 4.57
C LEU A 290 31.13 -8.86 5.49
N MET A 291 30.04 -8.16 5.77
CA MET A 291 29.97 -7.02 6.69
C MET A 291 29.35 -7.41 8.04
N GLU A 292 29.30 -8.72 8.35
CA GLU A 292 28.84 -9.31 9.61
C GLU A 292 27.38 -9.04 9.99
N PHE A 293 26.52 -8.64 9.04
CA PHE A 293 25.09 -8.57 9.30
C PHE A 293 24.47 -9.99 9.32
N PRO A 294 23.68 -10.36 10.35
CA PRO A 294 23.09 -11.69 10.47
C PRO A 294 21.96 -11.97 9.47
N SER A 295 21.40 -10.93 8.84
CA SER A 295 20.36 -11.09 7.81
C SER A 295 20.28 -9.85 6.91
N ALA A 296 19.67 -10.03 5.74
CA ALA A 296 19.34 -8.92 4.84
C ALA A 296 18.44 -7.89 5.52
N GLU A 297 17.46 -8.33 6.31
CA GLU A 297 16.55 -7.44 7.05
C GLU A 297 17.30 -6.60 8.08
N ARG A 298 18.31 -7.21 8.73
CA ARG A 298 19.16 -6.51 9.68
C ARG A 298 20.02 -5.45 9.00
N TYR A 299 20.64 -5.79 7.87
CA TYR A 299 21.38 -4.83 7.07
C TYR A 299 20.50 -3.63 6.67
N VAL A 300 19.36 -3.86 6.01
CA VAL A 300 18.54 -2.73 5.51
C VAL A 300 17.96 -1.87 6.64
N THR A 301 17.63 -2.46 7.78
CA THR A 301 17.06 -1.73 8.92
C THR A 301 18.12 -0.86 9.60
N GLU A 302 19.27 -1.46 9.93
CA GLU A 302 20.27 -0.77 10.76
C GLU A 302 21.24 0.08 9.96
N ARG A 303 21.64 -0.41 8.79
CA ARG A 303 22.65 0.24 7.96
C ARG A 303 22.05 1.31 7.07
N LEU A 304 20.84 1.07 6.54
CA LEU A 304 20.18 1.97 5.60
C LEU A 304 18.98 2.72 6.19
N GLY A 305 18.48 2.34 7.37
CA GLY A 305 17.29 2.94 7.96
C GLY A 305 16.00 2.68 7.17
N LEU A 306 15.99 1.63 6.34
CA LEU A 306 14.86 1.24 5.49
C LEU A 306 14.05 0.13 6.13
N SER A 307 12.73 0.13 5.93
CA SER A 307 11.92 -1.01 6.36
C SER A 307 12.21 -2.23 5.47
N PRO A 308 12.28 -3.45 6.03
CA PRO A 308 12.42 -4.68 5.25
C PRO A 308 11.32 -4.85 4.19
N ARG A 309 10.13 -4.31 4.45
CA ARG A 309 9.01 -4.29 3.50
C ARG A 309 9.32 -3.40 2.28
N LYS A 310 9.85 -2.17 2.48
CA LYS A 310 10.24 -1.28 1.37
C LYS A 310 11.36 -1.93 0.55
N ALA A 311 12.40 -2.47 1.21
CA ALA A 311 13.50 -3.14 0.51
C ALA A 311 13.02 -4.32 -0.37
N ARG A 312 12.19 -5.21 0.17
CA ARG A 312 11.59 -6.32 -0.60
C ARG A 312 10.76 -5.84 -1.78
N ALA A 313 9.96 -4.80 -1.61
CA ALA A 313 9.16 -4.21 -2.67
C ALA A 313 10.02 -3.61 -3.79
N LEU A 314 11.09 -2.88 -3.44
CA LEU A 314 12.05 -2.32 -4.41
C LEU A 314 12.73 -3.42 -5.23
N ILE A 315 13.17 -4.50 -4.58
CA ILE A 315 13.81 -5.63 -5.25
C ILE A 315 12.82 -6.36 -6.16
N ALA A 316 11.57 -6.55 -5.71
CA ALA A 316 10.53 -7.18 -6.52
C ALA A 316 10.20 -6.35 -7.77
N LEU A 317 10.06 -5.04 -7.63
CA LEU A 317 9.87 -4.10 -8.74
C LEU A 317 11.05 -4.17 -9.71
N GLU A 318 12.27 -4.06 -9.20
CA GLU A 318 13.46 -4.12 -10.04
C GLU A 318 13.54 -5.43 -10.83
N ARG A 319 13.37 -6.58 -10.18
CA ARG A 319 13.35 -7.89 -10.86
C ARG A 319 12.32 -7.91 -11.99
N LYS A 320 11.16 -7.27 -11.77
CA LYS A 320 10.11 -7.18 -12.77
C LYS A 320 10.48 -6.28 -13.94
N THR A 321 11.24 -5.21 -13.72
CA THR A 321 11.69 -4.32 -14.80
C THR A 321 12.62 -4.98 -15.83
N TRP A 322 13.23 -6.13 -15.50
CA TRP A 322 14.02 -6.95 -16.44
C TRP A 322 13.19 -7.97 -17.22
N GLN A 323 11.92 -8.17 -16.85
CA GLN A 323 11.02 -9.18 -17.42
C GLN A 323 9.85 -8.54 -18.20
N ALA A 324 9.76 -7.22 -18.18
CA ALA A 324 8.63 -6.43 -18.67
C ALA A 324 9.14 -5.02 -19.03
N ASP A 325 9.65 -4.84 -20.25
CA ASP A 325 10.36 -3.62 -20.66
C ASP A 325 9.47 -2.37 -20.62
N ALA A 326 8.22 -2.48 -21.10
CA ALA A 326 7.25 -1.38 -21.05
C ALA A 326 6.93 -0.98 -19.60
N PHE A 327 6.82 -1.94 -18.69
CA PHE A 327 6.62 -1.69 -17.26
C PHE A 327 7.84 -1.01 -16.64
N GLY A 328 9.04 -1.52 -16.94
CA GLY A 328 10.29 -0.96 -16.44
C GLY A 328 10.51 0.48 -16.91
N THR A 329 10.20 0.77 -18.17
CA THR A 329 10.32 2.11 -18.75
C THR A 329 9.35 3.10 -18.08
N ALA A 330 8.08 2.74 -17.96
CA ALA A 330 7.08 3.58 -17.31
C ALA A 330 7.36 3.80 -15.81
N TYR A 331 7.88 2.78 -15.12
CA TYR A 331 8.29 2.90 -13.72
C TYR A 331 9.49 3.85 -13.55
N ARG A 332 10.55 3.70 -14.37
CA ARG A 332 11.74 4.57 -14.35
C ARG A 332 11.44 6.01 -14.74
N ALA A 333 10.55 6.22 -15.72
CA ALA A 333 10.08 7.55 -16.12
C ALA A 333 9.18 8.21 -15.05
N GLY A 334 8.72 7.44 -14.05
CA GLY A 334 7.83 7.93 -13.00
C GLY A 334 6.39 8.15 -13.46
N GLU A 335 6.00 7.55 -14.60
CA GLU A 335 4.63 7.54 -15.13
C GLU A 335 3.74 6.62 -14.30
N LEU A 336 4.29 5.48 -13.84
CA LEU A 336 3.65 4.63 -12.84
C LEU A 336 3.98 5.12 -11.43
N SER A 337 2.95 5.39 -10.62
CA SER A 337 3.13 5.61 -9.19
C SER A 337 3.55 4.31 -8.49
N TRP A 338 4.18 4.43 -7.32
CA TRP A 338 4.58 3.29 -6.50
C TRP A 338 3.44 2.29 -6.27
N VAL A 339 2.25 2.78 -5.89
CA VAL A 339 1.09 1.93 -5.65
C VAL A 339 0.64 1.22 -6.94
N ARG A 340 0.57 1.92 -8.08
CA ARG A 340 0.21 1.30 -9.37
C ARG A 340 1.21 0.22 -9.76
N ALA A 341 2.50 0.48 -9.61
CA ALA A 341 3.55 -0.48 -9.92
C ALA A 341 3.44 -1.74 -9.03
N LEU A 342 3.21 -1.58 -7.73
CA LEU A 342 2.98 -2.71 -6.82
C LEU A 342 1.67 -3.46 -7.13
N THR A 343 0.63 -2.77 -7.57
CA THR A 343 -0.62 -3.41 -8.00
C THR A 343 -0.40 -4.27 -9.23
N LEU A 344 0.41 -3.83 -10.20
CA LEU A 344 0.68 -4.58 -11.44
C LEU A 344 1.67 -5.74 -11.27
N LEU A 345 2.55 -5.70 -10.26
CA LEU A 345 3.59 -6.70 -10.02
C LEU A 345 3.14 -8.17 -10.20
N PRO A 346 1.98 -8.61 -9.67
CA PRO A 346 1.57 -10.02 -9.75
C PRO A 346 1.11 -10.49 -11.14
N ILE A 347 0.75 -9.56 -12.04
CA ILE A 347 0.07 -9.88 -13.30
C ILE A 347 0.86 -9.49 -14.55
N VAL A 348 1.72 -8.47 -14.45
CA VAL A 348 2.41 -7.94 -15.62
C VAL A 348 3.39 -8.97 -16.19
N ALA A 349 3.42 -9.14 -17.51
CA ALA A 349 4.33 -10.01 -18.23
C ALA A 349 4.70 -9.34 -19.56
N GLU A 350 5.88 -9.61 -20.14
CA GLU A 350 6.36 -8.93 -21.35
C GLU A 350 5.28 -8.76 -22.45
N PRO A 351 4.53 -9.79 -22.86
CA PRO A 351 3.55 -9.66 -23.95
C PRO A 351 2.36 -8.75 -23.62
N THR A 352 2.07 -8.53 -22.33
CA THR A 352 0.90 -7.75 -21.87
C THR A 352 1.30 -6.49 -21.09
N ALA A 353 2.60 -6.22 -20.98
CA ALA A 353 3.13 -5.15 -20.14
C ALA A 353 2.64 -3.77 -20.58
N ALA A 354 2.74 -3.48 -21.88
CA ALA A 354 2.29 -2.20 -22.44
C ALA A 354 0.79 -1.95 -22.18
N ALA A 355 -0.06 -2.96 -22.40
CA ALA A 355 -1.50 -2.86 -22.18
C ALA A 355 -1.85 -2.60 -20.70
N TRP A 356 -1.18 -3.28 -19.76
CA TRP A 356 -1.38 -3.05 -18.33
C TRP A 356 -0.87 -1.68 -17.87
N VAL A 357 0.23 -1.18 -18.43
CA VAL A 357 0.75 0.16 -18.16
C VAL A 357 -0.25 1.22 -18.64
N GLU A 358 -0.75 1.10 -19.86
CA GLU A 358 -1.77 1.98 -20.42
C GLU A 358 -3.04 1.95 -19.57
N ARG A 359 -3.53 0.75 -19.22
CA ARG A 359 -4.70 0.58 -18.36
C ARG A 359 -4.51 1.27 -17.01
N ALA A 360 -3.35 1.11 -16.38
CA ALA A 360 -3.04 1.75 -15.09
C ALA A 360 -3.05 3.29 -15.14
N GLY A 361 -2.77 3.88 -16.30
CA GLY A 361 -2.90 5.32 -16.54
C GLY A 361 -4.36 5.75 -16.80
N ALA A 362 -5.18 4.86 -17.36
CA ALA A 362 -6.56 5.14 -17.76
C ALA A 362 -7.60 4.97 -16.64
N VAL A 363 -7.32 4.17 -15.61
CA VAL A 363 -8.30 3.86 -14.55
C VAL A 363 -7.81 4.28 -13.15
N PRO A 364 -8.73 4.49 -12.19
CA PRO A 364 -8.37 4.71 -10.79
C PRO A 364 -7.58 3.53 -10.23
N VAL A 365 -6.74 3.77 -9.22
CA VAL A 365 -5.95 2.72 -8.55
C VAL A 365 -6.85 1.61 -7.98
N ARG A 366 -8.05 1.97 -7.51
CA ARG A 366 -9.04 1.01 -7.04
C ARG A 366 -9.52 0.09 -8.16
N ARG A 367 -9.93 0.66 -9.31
CA ARG A 367 -10.36 -0.13 -10.47
C ARG A 367 -9.23 -1.00 -10.99
N LEU A 368 -8.00 -0.48 -11.03
CA LEU A 368 -6.82 -1.26 -11.39
C LEU A 368 -6.64 -2.48 -10.48
N ALA A 369 -6.78 -2.29 -9.16
CA ALA A 369 -6.67 -3.40 -8.21
C ALA A 369 -7.78 -4.44 -8.42
N ASP A 370 -9.02 -4.01 -8.67
CA ASP A 370 -10.13 -4.91 -8.96
C ASP A 370 -9.88 -5.71 -10.27
N GLU A 371 -9.36 -5.05 -11.31
CA GLU A 371 -9.01 -5.69 -12.59
C GLU A 371 -7.83 -6.67 -12.47
N VAL A 372 -6.80 -6.33 -11.69
CA VAL A 372 -5.68 -7.24 -11.42
C VAL A 372 -6.15 -8.47 -10.63
N GLU A 373 -6.99 -8.28 -9.61
CA GLU A 373 -7.51 -9.41 -8.83
C GLU A 373 -8.40 -10.32 -9.68
N TRP A 374 -9.23 -9.74 -10.54
CA TRP A 374 -9.99 -10.48 -11.54
C TRP A 374 -9.06 -11.27 -12.48
N ALA A 375 -8.03 -10.63 -13.03
CA ALA A 375 -7.09 -11.25 -13.96
C ALA A 375 -6.30 -12.40 -13.32
N LEU A 376 -5.84 -12.23 -12.07
CA LEU A 376 -5.17 -13.28 -11.30
C LEU A 376 -6.05 -14.51 -11.06
N THR A 377 -7.36 -14.28 -10.99
CA THR A 377 -8.35 -15.31 -10.74
C THR A 377 -8.71 -16.08 -12.01
N VAL A 378 -8.91 -15.39 -13.14
CA VAL A 378 -9.38 -16.03 -14.38
C VAL A 378 -8.28 -16.58 -15.27
N ARG A 379 -7.04 -16.10 -15.14
CA ARG A 379 -5.91 -16.54 -15.99
C ARG A 379 -5.64 -18.02 -15.82
N ASP A 380 -5.23 -18.69 -16.90
CA ASP A 380 -4.77 -20.07 -16.82
C ASP A 380 -3.34 -20.11 -16.26
N GLY A 381 -3.15 -20.83 -15.14
CA GLY A 381 -1.85 -20.90 -14.45
C GLY A 381 -1.12 -19.55 -14.28
N LEU A 382 0.05 -19.46 -14.93
CA LEU A 382 0.91 -18.27 -15.00
C LEU A 382 0.90 -17.62 -16.40
N ALA A 383 -0.05 -17.99 -17.26
CA ALA A 383 -0.14 -17.46 -18.61
C ALA A 383 -0.34 -15.93 -18.59
N PRO A 384 0.35 -15.18 -19.47
CA PRO A 384 0.09 -13.77 -19.64
C PRO A 384 -1.38 -13.51 -19.99
N ILE A 385 -1.98 -12.50 -19.35
CA ILE A 385 -3.35 -12.06 -19.61
C ILE A 385 -3.37 -10.54 -19.77
N ALA A 386 -4.12 -10.05 -20.75
CA ALA A 386 -4.32 -8.62 -20.98
C ALA A 386 -5.32 -8.04 -19.97
N PRO A 387 -5.31 -6.72 -19.69
CA PRO A 387 -6.37 -6.10 -18.93
C PRO A 387 -7.73 -6.30 -19.63
N PRO A 388 -8.84 -6.36 -18.87
CA PRO A 388 -10.16 -6.49 -19.47
C PRO A 388 -10.50 -5.27 -20.35
N PRO A 389 -11.44 -5.39 -21.30
CA PRO A 389 -11.94 -4.26 -22.08
C PRO A 389 -12.47 -3.13 -21.17
N ALA A 390 -12.42 -1.89 -21.66
CA ALA A 390 -12.95 -0.75 -20.91
C ALA A 390 -14.46 -0.95 -20.65
N GLY A 391 -14.90 -0.70 -19.42
CA GLY A 391 -16.30 -0.91 -19.01
C GLY A 391 -16.71 -2.37 -18.82
N ALA A 392 -15.79 -3.34 -18.94
CA ALA A 392 -16.13 -4.74 -18.70
C ALA A 392 -16.58 -4.98 -17.25
N SER A 393 -17.66 -5.73 -17.09
CA SER A 393 -18.06 -6.26 -15.79
C SER A 393 -17.01 -7.26 -15.31
N LEU A 394 -16.56 -7.08 -14.07
CA LEU A 394 -15.65 -8.01 -13.39
C LEU A 394 -16.41 -9.09 -12.59
N ALA A 395 -17.74 -9.12 -12.69
CA ALA A 395 -18.53 -10.17 -12.06
C ALA A 395 -18.29 -11.50 -12.79
N LEU A 396 -17.90 -12.53 -12.05
CA LEU A 396 -17.83 -13.90 -12.53
C LEU A 396 -19.11 -14.60 -12.11
N GLU A 397 -19.89 -15.10 -13.08
CA GLU A 397 -21.12 -15.83 -12.81
C GLU A 397 -20.81 -17.23 -12.28
N ASP A 398 -21.59 -17.70 -11.30
CA ASP A 398 -21.39 -19.00 -10.66
C ASP A 398 -21.37 -20.16 -11.68
N ARG A 399 -22.10 -20.04 -12.79
CA ARG A 399 -22.12 -21.03 -13.86
C ARG A 399 -20.79 -21.17 -14.61
N GLN A 400 -19.98 -20.12 -14.69
CA GLN A 400 -18.65 -20.15 -15.30
C GLN A 400 -17.61 -20.82 -14.38
N LEU A 401 -17.89 -20.90 -13.08
CA LEU A 401 -17.06 -21.58 -12.07
C LEU A 401 -17.18 -23.10 -12.17
N CYS A 402 -18.38 -23.61 -12.45
CA CYS A 402 -18.69 -25.04 -12.49
C CYS A 402 -18.19 -25.77 -13.75
N THR A 403 -17.60 -25.08 -14.74
CA THR A 403 -17.19 -25.67 -16.03
C THR A 403 -15.68 -25.88 -16.17
N ARG A 404 -14.90 -25.71 -15.09
CA ARG A 404 -13.43 -25.75 -15.12
C ARG A 404 -12.86 -26.78 -14.13
N PRO A 405 -12.65 -28.04 -14.53
CA PRO A 405 -12.15 -29.10 -13.63
C PRO A 405 -10.76 -28.80 -13.06
N GLU A 406 -9.95 -27.97 -13.72
CA GLU A 406 -8.65 -27.53 -13.23
C GLU A 406 -8.73 -26.58 -12.01
N TRP A 407 -9.92 -26.10 -11.65
CA TRP A 407 -10.13 -25.21 -10.49
C TRP A 407 -10.33 -25.95 -9.16
N GLU A 408 -10.36 -27.28 -9.21
CA GLU A 408 -10.41 -28.19 -8.05
C GLU A 408 -9.03 -28.43 -7.41
N PHE A 409 -7.93 -28.14 -8.14
CA PHE A 409 -6.58 -28.32 -7.59
C PHE A 409 -6.22 -27.20 -6.59
N PRO A 410 -5.52 -27.50 -5.49
CA PRO A 410 -5.12 -26.52 -4.48
C PRO A 410 -3.89 -25.68 -4.94
N ASP A 411 -4.01 -25.01 -6.09
CA ASP A 411 -2.96 -24.18 -6.69
C ASP A 411 -3.09 -22.68 -6.33
N ALA A 412 -4.13 -22.31 -5.59
CA ALA A 412 -4.35 -20.97 -5.04
C ALA A 412 -4.08 -20.90 -3.52
N GLU A 413 -4.03 -19.68 -2.98
CA GLU A 413 -3.80 -19.43 -1.55
C GLU A 413 -4.71 -18.30 -1.06
N VAL A 414 -5.33 -18.49 0.11
CA VAL A 414 -5.88 -17.40 0.93
C VAL A 414 -4.82 -17.04 1.96
N ALA A 415 -4.38 -15.78 1.95
CA ALA A 415 -3.32 -15.30 2.82
C ALA A 415 -3.51 -13.84 3.24
N PHE A 416 -3.20 -13.56 4.50
CA PHE A 416 -3.15 -12.21 5.04
C PHE A 416 -2.25 -12.14 6.29
N SER A 417 -1.81 -10.93 6.64
CA SER A 417 -1.15 -10.63 7.92
C SER A 417 -2.14 -9.89 8.81
N ALA A 418 -2.19 -10.24 10.09
CA ALA A 418 -3.11 -9.69 11.08
C ALA A 418 -2.52 -9.85 12.49
N PRO A 419 -3.06 -9.15 13.52
CA PRO A 419 -2.76 -9.48 14.92
C PRO A 419 -2.91 -10.99 15.20
N VAL A 420 -2.08 -11.52 16.08
CA VAL A 420 -2.12 -12.95 16.50
C VAL A 420 -3.52 -13.34 16.94
N SER A 421 -4.22 -12.48 17.68
CA SER A 421 -5.60 -12.67 18.12
C SER A 421 -6.58 -12.84 16.95
N VAL A 422 -6.47 -12.02 15.90
CA VAL A 422 -7.30 -12.15 14.69
C VAL A 422 -6.98 -13.42 13.90
N VAL A 423 -5.69 -13.79 13.76
CA VAL A 423 -5.31 -15.06 13.11
C VAL A 423 -5.84 -16.26 13.90
N ALA A 424 -5.75 -16.23 15.23
CA ALA A 424 -6.30 -17.26 16.10
C ALA A 424 -7.82 -17.36 15.94
N LEU A 425 -8.54 -16.24 16.02
CA LEU A 425 -9.99 -16.18 15.84
C LEU A 425 -10.44 -16.78 14.51
N PHE A 426 -9.78 -16.42 13.41
CA PHE A 426 -10.11 -16.94 12.08
C PHE A 426 -9.84 -18.45 11.96
N ARG A 427 -8.74 -18.94 12.55
CA ARG A 427 -8.43 -20.36 12.63
C ARG A 427 -9.49 -21.13 13.43
N THR A 428 -9.92 -20.58 14.56
CA THR A 428 -10.99 -21.17 15.40
C THR A 428 -12.31 -21.27 14.64
N ALA A 429 -12.69 -20.24 13.88
CA ALA A 429 -13.91 -20.28 13.06
C ALA A 429 -13.86 -21.40 12.00
N ILE A 430 -12.72 -21.57 11.31
CA ILE A 430 -12.54 -22.64 10.32
C ILE A 430 -12.67 -24.02 10.99
N LEU A 431 -12.04 -24.22 12.15
CA LEU A 431 -12.11 -25.48 12.90
C LEU A 431 -13.52 -25.81 13.37
N ALA A 432 -14.27 -24.82 13.89
CA ALA A 432 -15.66 -24.99 14.28
C ALA A 432 -16.55 -25.47 13.11
N PHE A 433 -16.29 -24.97 11.90
CA PHE A 433 -17.01 -25.41 10.70
C PHE A 433 -16.55 -26.78 10.20
N ALA A 434 -15.25 -27.07 10.25
CA ALA A 434 -14.67 -28.35 9.86
C ALA A 434 -15.16 -29.51 10.76
N ALA A 435 -15.05 -29.35 12.09
CA ALA A 435 -15.41 -30.37 13.07
C ALA A 435 -16.88 -30.77 12.98
N HIS A 436 -17.78 -29.79 12.81
CA HIS A 436 -19.22 -30.05 12.72
C HIS A 436 -19.63 -30.90 11.49
N SER A 437 -18.82 -30.89 10.43
CA SER A 437 -19.11 -31.59 9.18
C SER A 437 -18.12 -32.74 8.91
N HIS A 438 -17.26 -33.09 9.87
CA HIS A 438 -16.15 -34.04 9.68
C HIS A 438 -15.31 -33.74 8.44
N ALA A 439 -15.11 -32.46 8.15
CA ALA A 439 -14.50 -31.98 6.92
C ALA A 439 -13.04 -31.58 7.11
N SER A 440 -12.28 -31.50 6.02
CA SER A 440 -10.92 -30.94 6.02
C SER A 440 -10.92 -29.44 6.34
N LEU A 441 -9.75 -28.85 6.63
CA LEU A 441 -9.62 -27.41 6.87
C LEU A 441 -10.04 -26.55 5.66
N ILE A 442 -9.84 -27.07 4.45
CA ILE A 442 -10.24 -26.36 3.21
C ILE A 442 -11.75 -26.35 3.10
N GLU A 443 -12.40 -27.49 3.32
CA GLU A 443 -13.87 -27.60 3.33
C GLU A 443 -14.47 -26.82 4.50
N GLY A 444 -13.83 -26.80 5.67
CA GLY A 444 -14.22 -25.96 6.80
C GLY A 444 -14.20 -24.47 6.46
N LEU A 445 -13.16 -24.00 5.75
CA LEU A 445 -13.12 -22.63 5.23
C LEU A 445 -14.24 -22.40 4.21
N GLU A 446 -14.45 -23.31 3.27
CA GLU A 446 -15.51 -23.19 2.25
C GLU A 446 -16.91 -23.10 2.90
N LEU A 447 -17.21 -23.97 3.88
CA LEU A 447 -18.46 -23.96 4.63
C LEU A 447 -18.66 -22.68 5.45
N LEU A 448 -17.62 -22.20 6.13
CA LEU A 448 -17.65 -20.91 6.84
C LEU A 448 -18.02 -19.78 5.88
N LEU A 449 -17.36 -19.71 4.72
CA LEU A 449 -17.59 -18.65 3.75
C LEU A 449 -18.97 -18.74 3.10
N LEU A 450 -19.46 -19.94 2.77
CA LEU A 450 -20.82 -20.14 2.24
C LEU A 450 -21.88 -19.72 3.27
N TYR A 451 -21.69 -20.07 4.55
CA TYR A 451 -22.59 -19.65 5.62
C TYR A 451 -22.66 -18.13 5.75
N VAL A 452 -21.50 -17.48 5.91
CA VAL A 452 -21.42 -16.03 6.07
C VAL A 452 -21.97 -15.30 4.83
N LYS A 453 -21.70 -15.83 3.63
CA LYS A 453 -22.29 -15.31 2.39
C LYS A 453 -23.81 -15.33 2.43
N ALA A 454 -24.40 -16.48 2.79
CA ALA A 454 -25.84 -16.65 2.82
C ALA A 454 -26.51 -15.73 3.86
N GLU A 455 -25.93 -15.61 5.05
CA GLU A 455 -26.45 -14.74 6.10
C GLU A 455 -26.48 -13.28 5.63
N TRP A 456 -25.31 -12.73 5.27
CA TRP A 456 -25.19 -11.34 4.85
C TRP A 456 -25.93 -11.02 3.54
N GLU A 457 -26.17 -12.00 2.67
CA GLU A 457 -27.02 -11.83 1.50
C GLU A 457 -28.52 -11.76 1.85
N GLY A 458 -28.93 -12.44 2.93
CA GLY A 458 -30.30 -12.46 3.44
C GLY A 458 -30.72 -11.20 4.22
N GLN A 459 -29.77 -10.36 4.65
CA GLN A 459 -30.10 -9.17 5.43
C GLN A 459 -30.94 -8.13 4.64
N PRO A 460 -31.89 -7.43 5.30
CA PRO A 460 -32.75 -6.45 4.65
C PRO A 460 -31.96 -5.35 3.94
N ARG A 461 -32.31 -5.08 2.69
CA ARG A 461 -31.66 -4.05 1.86
C ARG A 461 -32.58 -2.85 1.64
N HIS A 462 -31.98 -1.68 1.44
CA HIS A 462 -32.70 -0.49 0.94
C HIS A 462 -33.49 -0.85 -0.34
N ARG A 463 -34.74 -0.40 -0.42
CA ARG A 463 -35.70 -0.76 -1.49
C ARG A 463 -35.31 -0.25 -2.87
N ASP A 464 -34.42 0.72 -2.93
CA ASP A 464 -34.00 1.34 -4.18
C ASP A 464 -32.99 0.45 -4.94
N PRO A 465 -33.34 -0.01 -6.16
CA PRO A 465 -32.47 -0.88 -6.95
C PRO A 465 -31.16 -0.20 -7.38
N VAL A 466 -31.08 1.14 -7.36
CA VAL A 466 -29.85 1.89 -7.71
C VAL A 466 -28.70 1.55 -6.77
N PHE A 467 -28.95 1.44 -5.45
CA PHE A 467 -27.92 1.09 -4.48
C PHE A 467 -27.37 -0.33 -4.68
N ALA A 468 -28.25 -1.29 -5.01
CA ALA A 468 -27.86 -2.65 -5.29
C ALA A 468 -27.04 -2.74 -6.59
N ARG A 469 -27.48 -2.05 -7.65
CA ARG A 469 -26.75 -1.93 -8.93
C ARG A 469 -25.34 -1.38 -8.71
N ASP A 470 -25.22 -0.31 -7.91
CA ASP A 470 -23.94 0.36 -7.62
C ASP A 470 -23.16 -0.34 -6.49
N ARG A 471 -23.58 -1.55 -6.10
CA ARG A 471 -22.93 -2.42 -5.10
C ARG A 471 -22.69 -1.73 -3.76
N TRP A 472 -23.62 -0.86 -3.34
CA TRP A 472 -23.56 -0.12 -2.08
C TRP A 472 -22.29 0.72 -1.95
N ARG A 473 -21.86 1.34 -3.05
CA ARG A 473 -20.66 2.16 -3.12
C ARG A 473 -20.98 3.51 -3.76
N CYS A 474 -20.25 4.52 -3.35
CA CYS A 474 -20.23 5.79 -4.08
C CYS A 474 -19.72 5.55 -5.50
N ALA A 475 -20.46 6.06 -6.49
CA ALA A 475 -20.18 5.91 -7.91
C ALA A 475 -18.97 6.75 -8.37
N VAL A 476 -18.61 7.83 -7.66
CA VAL A 476 -17.39 8.59 -7.95
C VAL A 476 -16.19 7.63 -7.98
N PRO A 477 -15.46 7.46 -9.11
CA PRO A 477 -14.56 6.32 -9.31
C PRO A 477 -13.38 6.24 -8.34
N VAL A 478 -12.97 7.38 -7.77
CA VAL A 478 -11.87 7.45 -6.79
C VAL A 478 -12.33 7.28 -5.35
N CYS A 479 -13.65 7.19 -5.09
CA CYS A 479 -14.19 7.12 -3.75
C CYS A 479 -14.28 5.67 -3.25
N THR A 480 -13.98 5.47 -1.98
CA THR A 480 -14.13 4.16 -1.31
C THR A 480 -15.34 4.10 -0.35
N ALA A 481 -16.21 5.11 -0.36
CA ALA A 481 -17.33 5.18 0.58
C ALA A 481 -18.45 4.19 0.25
N ARG A 482 -18.98 3.56 1.30
CA ARG A 482 -20.06 2.57 1.23
C ARG A 482 -21.20 2.81 2.24
N ARG A 483 -21.17 3.94 2.92
CA ARG A 483 -22.16 4.33 3.93
C ARG A 483 -22.62 5.76 3.71
N GLN A 484 -23.77 6.09 4.29
CA GLN A 484 -24.44 7.39 4.11
C GLN A 484 -24.59 7.68 2.61
N LEU A 485 -25.20 6.73 1.91
CA LEU A 485 -25.39 6.75 0.48
C LEU A 485 -26.71 7.42 0.14
N HIS A 486 -26.67 8.33 -0.82
CA HIS A 486 -27.80 9.06 -1.34
C HIS A 486 -28.00 8.70 -2.81
N ASP A 487 -29.25 8.62 -3.23
CA ASP A 487 -29.60 8.62 -4.65
C ASP A 487 -29.35 10.03 -5.23
N HIS A 488 -28.80 10.07 -6.43
CA HIS A 488 -28.42 11.30 -7.11
C HIS A 488 -28.74 11.24 -8.60
N HIS A 489 -29.46 12.26 -9.08
CA HIS A 489 -29.71 12.44 -10.51
C HIS A 489 -28.52 13.09 -11.20
N VAL A 490 -27.91 12.42 -12.20
CA VAL A 490 -26.75 12.94 -12.98
C VAL A 490 -27.13 14.24 -13.68
N VAL A 491 -28.23 14.23 -14.44
CA VAL A 491 -28.93 15.43 -14.88
C VAL A 491 -29.91 15.82 -13.77
N PHE A 492 -29.67 16.96 -13.14
CA PHE A 492 -30.51 17.43 -12.04
C PHE A 492 -31.98 17.58 -12.46
N ARG A 493 -32.90 17.23 -11.54
CA ARG A 493 -34.34 17.44 -11.75
C ARG A 493 -34.70 18.90 -12.01
N SER A 494 -34.00 19.84 -11.37
CA SER A 494 -34.16 21.29 -11.61
C SER A 494 -33.73 21.73 -13.02
N ARG A 495 -33.06 20.85 -13.78
CA ARG A 495 -32.64 21.06 -15.16
C ARG A 495 -33.34 20.10 -16.14
N GLY A 496 -34.47 19.51 -15.73
CA GLY A 496 -35.28 18.63 -16.57
C GLY A 496 -34.87 17.16 -16.59
N GLY A 497 -33.94 16.73 -15.73
CA GLY A 497 -33.55 15.31 -15.65
C GLY A 497 -34.66 14.40 -15.14
N GLY A 498 -34.84 13.25 -15.81
CA GLY A 498 -35.84 12.24 -15.46
C GLY A 498 -35.45 11.36 -14.25
N ASN A 499 -36.38 10.49 -13.81
CA ASN A 499 -36.15 9.56 -12.69
C ASN A 499 -35.76 8.13 -13.15
N GLY A 500 -35.37 7.98 -14.41
CA GLY A 500 -34.88 6.71 -14.98
C GLY A 500 -33.58 6.25 -14.33
N ARG A 501 -33.29 4.96 -14.42
CA ARG A 501 -32.10 4.36 -13.78
C ARG A 501 -30.80 4.85 -14.42
N GLU A 502 -30.84 5.13 -15.71
CA GLU A 502 -29.78 5.72 -16.53
C GLU A 502 -29.39 7.13 -16.06
N ASN A 503 -30.30 7.87 -15.42
CA ASN A 503 -30.03 9.20 -14.87
C ASN A 503 -29.71 9.17 -13.37
N ARG A 504 -29.66 8.01 -12.72
CA ARG A 504 -29.55 7.91 -11.25
C ARG A 504 -28.32 7.13 -10.84
N VAL A 505 -27.60 7.61 -9.82
CA VAL A 505 -26.42 6.97 -9.25
C VAL A 505 -26.37 7.12 -7.74
N THR A 506 -25.64 6.20 -7.11
CA THR A 506 -25.35 6.19 -5.70
C THR A 506 -24.16 7.10 -5.39
N LEU A 507 -24.35 8.12 -4.55
CA LEU A 507 -23.26 8.97 -4.05
C LEU A 507 -23.18 8.94 -2.53
N CYS A 508 -21.98 8.95 -1.95
CA CYS A 508 -21.87 9.20 -0.51
C CYS A 508 -22.28 10.64 -0.19
N ALA A 509 -22.74 10.89 1.04
CA ALA A 509 -23.22 12.19 1.48
C ALA A 509 -22.22 13.33 1.20
N TRP A 510 -20.91 13.08 1.38
CA TRP A 510 -19.88 14.06 1.05
C TRP A 510 -19.82 14.35 -0.45
N HIS A 511 -19.73 13.31 -1.31
CA HIS A 511 -19.66 13.54 -2.76
C HIS A 511 -20.95 14.12 -3.32
N HIS A 512 -22.10 13.74 -2.78
CA HIS A 512 -23.37 14.35 -3.16
C HIS A 512 -23.38 15.85 -2.82
N LEU A 513 -23.21 16.20 -1.54
CA LEU A 513 -23.43 17.57 -1.05
C LEU A 513 -22.23 18.50 -1.27
N ARG A 514 -21.02 18.02 -1.00
CA ARG A 514 -19.76 18.80 -1.03
C ARG A 514 -18.93 18.57 -2.29
N GLY A 515 -19.18 17.47 -3.00
CA GLY A 515 -18.58 17.18 -4.31
C GLY A 515 -19.37 17.84 -5.43
N VAL A 516 -20.50 17.23 -5.79
CA VAL A 516 -21.30 17.59 -6.96
C VAL A 516 -22.03 18.92 -6.77
N HIS A 517 -22.85 19.05 -5.71
CA HIS A 517 -23.62 20.29 -5.49
C HIS A 517 -22.76 21.52 -5.23
N ALA A 518 -21.57 21.35 -4.66
CA ALA A 518 -20.62 22.44 -4.46
C ALA A 518 -19.65 22.64 -5.64
N GLY A 519 -19.87 21.95 -6.77
CA GLY A 519 -19.13 22.16 -8.02
C GLY A 519 -17.68 21.68 -8.03
N ARG A 520 -17.27 20.86 -7.06
CA ARG A 520 -15.91 20.26 -6.98
C ARG A 520 -15.79 18.98 -7.82
N VAL A 521 -16.92 18.34 -8.09
CA VAL A 521 -17.06 17.16 -8.94
C VAL A 521 -18.17 17.42 -9.95
N ARG A 522 -17.99 16.98 -11.20
CA ARG A 522 -19.04 16.96 -12.23
C ARG A 522 -19.20 15.55 -12.77
N ALA A 523 -20.43 15.22 -13.13
CA ALA A 523 -20.81 13.96 -13.73
C ALA A 523 -21.64 14.25 -14.98
N GLU A 524 -21.27 13.66 -16.11
CA GLU A 524 -21.96 13.81 -17.39
C GLU A 524 -22.05 12.45 -18.10
N GLY A 525 -23.18 12.13 -18.72
CA GLY A 525 -23.41 10.84 -19.39
C GLY A 525 -24.49 10.01 -18.69
N GLU A 526 -24.47 8.69 -18.91
CA GLU A 526 -25.52 7.77 -18.47
C GLU A 526 -24.97 6.66 -17.56
N ALA A 527 -25.67 6.39 -16.47
CA ALA A 527 -25.37 5.33 -15.52
C ALA A 527 -25.64 3.93 -16.12
N PRO A 528 -24.96 2.86 -15.63
CA PRO A 528 -23.98 2.89 -14.55
C PRO A 528 -22.56 3.25 -15.01
N ASP A 529 -22.10 2.77 -16.16
CA ASP A 529 -20.67 2.80 -16.54
C ASP A 529 -20.34 3.86 -17.62
N GLY A 530 -21.34 4.56 -18.16
CA GLY A 530 -21.21 5.56 -19.23
C GLY A 530 -21.02 6.99 -18.72
N ILE A 531 -20.65 7.18 -17.45
CA ILE A 531 -20.51 8.50 -16.84
C ILE A 531 -19.06 8.96 -16.92
N THR A 532 -18.87 10.17 -17.46
CA THR A 532 -17.63 10.92 -17.34
C THR A 532 -17.65 11.74 -16.06
N TRP A 533 -16.68 11.46 -15.18
CA TRP A 533 -16.47 12.18 -13.93
C TRP A 533 -15.30 13.16 -14.06
N GLU A 534 -15.56 14.43 -13.76
CA GLU A 534 -14.51 15.42 -13.53
C GLU A 534 -14.36 15.67 -12.03
N ILE A 535 -13.17 15.52 -11.47
CA ILE A 535 -12.89 15.67 -10.03
C ILE A 535 -11.87 16.80 -9.84
N GLY A 536 -12.03 17.60 -8.79
CA GLY A 536 -11.18 18.77 -8.51
C GLY A 536 -11.40 19.87 -9.54
N VAL A 537 -12.68 20.12 -9.85
CA VAL A 537 -13.13 21.12 -10.82
C VAL A 537 -12.88 22.53 -10.29
N ARG A 538 -12.41 23.43 -11.17
CA ARG A 538 -12.17 24.84 -10.88
C ARG A 538 -12.62 25.72 -12.05
N PRO A 539 -13.12 26.95 -11.80
CA PRO A 539 -13.43 27.90 -12.86
C PRO A 539 -12.23 28.18 -13.76
N GLY A 540 -12.43 28.13 -15.08
CA GLY A 540 -11.39 28.49 -16.07
C GLY A 540 -10.16 27.57 -16.11
N ARG A 541 -10.18 26.42 -15.43
CA ARG A 541 -9.07 25.46 -15.40
C ARG A 541 -9.57 24.05 -15.68
N ARG A 542 -8.73 23.20 -16.26
CA ARG A 542 -9.02 21.77 -16.42
C ARG A 542 -9.18 21.12 -15.04
N ALA A 543 -10.14 20.19 -14.94
CA ALA A 543 -10.33 19.36 -13.76
C ALA A 543 -9.06 18.58 -13.41
N LEU A 544 -8.88 18.27 -12.12
CA LEU A 544 -7.71 17.54 -11.62
C LEU A 544 -7.63 16.13 -12.21
N LEU A 545 -8.78 15.47 -12.30
CA LEU A 545 -8.94 14.14 -12.91
C LEU A 545 -10.17 14.15 -13.82
N ARG A 546 -10.09 13.41 -14.92
CA ARG A 546 -11.22 13.07 -15.79
C ARG A 546 -11.22 11.55 -15.98
N LEU A 547 -12.29 10.90 -15.57
CA LEU A 547 -12.40 9.43 -15.51
C LEU A 547 -13.73 9.00 -16.11
N VAL A 548 -13.79 7.79 -16.65
CA VAL A 548 -15.04 7.17 -17.14
C VAL A 548 -15.36 5.97 -16.25
N GLY A 549 -16.63 5.83 -15.86
CA GLY A 549 -17.16 4.65 -15.18
C GLY A 549 -18.02 4.94 -13.98
#